data_AF-A0A2S6HFV2-F1
#
_entry.id   AF-A0A2S6HFV2-F1
#
_cell.length_a   1.000
_cell.length_b   1.000
_cell.length_c   1.000
_cell.angle_alpha   90.00
_cell.angle_beta   90.00
_cell.angle_gamma   90.00
#
_symmetry.space_group_name_H-M   'P 1'
#
loop_
_entity.id
_entity.type
_entity.pdbx_description
1 polymer ?
#
loop_
_entity_poly.entity_id
_entity_poly.type
_entity_poly.pdbx_seq_one_letter_code
_entity_poly.pdbx_strand_id
1 'polypeptide(L)'
;MQREYRFPGWLAIILWFVFFWPVGIYKLNERIKIDKPGAKHNCRIMFIFGVILMVFNIWLLGSAHINFGDIKTFYPVLIIMLFPNFYIFLRAVLLKKEADYYEKQRIASINESKKFLNKMTDDFMKDFKDFQNQTTILFTQNQTTYMNKQENNCEMPNRSYEKDTQRNPKVVICQSCGGKNTVITGTVSECEYCGSPLS
;
A
#
# COMPACT_ATOMS: atom_id res chain seq x y z
N MET A 1 19.20 -7.09 -8.56
CA MET A 1 19.17 -5.61 -8.72
C MET A 1 17.79 -5.18 -9.16
N GLN A 2 16.94 -4.72 -8.25
CA GLN A 2 15.72 -4.01 -8.61
C GLN A 2 16.13 -2.58 -8.94
N ARG A 3 16.06 -2.17 -10.22
CA ARG A 3 16.26 -0.76 -10.56
C ARG A 3 15.07 0.00 -9.99
N GLU A 4 15.31 0.95 -9.09
CA GLU A 4 14.33 1.96 -8.74
C GLU A 4 14.04 2.80 -9.99
N TYR A 5 13.04 2.39 -10.76
CA TYR A 5 12.55 3.19 -11.87
C TYR A 5 11.88 4.43 -11.28
N ARG A 6 12.62 5.55 -11.23
CA ARG A 6 12.00 6.87 -11.02
C ARG A 6 11.14 7.17 -12.24
N PHE A 7 9.84 6.92 -12.10
CA PHE A 7 8.91 7.17 -13.19
C PHE A 7 8.87 8.66 -13.51
N PRO A 8 8.84 9.03 -14.80
CA PRO A 8 8.57 10.40 -15.18
C PRO A 8 7.26 10.83 -14.51
N GLY A 9 7.27 11.99 -13.85
CA GLY A 9 6.06 12.55 -13.24
C GLY A 9 4.92 12.64 -14.26
N TRP A 10 3.67 12.74 -13.79
CA TRP A 10 2.51 12.90 -14.67
C TRP A 10 2.69 14.05 -15.67
N LEU A 11 3.31 15.14 -15.22
CA LEU A 11 3.68 16.27 -16.07
C LEU A 11 4.54 15.87 -17.27
N ALA A 12 5.55 15.02 -17.05
CA ALA A 12 6.42 14.56 -18.13
C ALA A 12 5.66 13.68 -19.13
N ILE A 13 4.74 12.83 -18.67
CA ILE A 13 3.89 12.04 -19.57
C ILE A 13 2.99 12.95 -20.41
N ILE A 14 2.38 13.97 -19.79
CA ILE A 14 1.56 14.97 -20.49
C ILE A 14 2.40 15.75 -21.51
N LEU A 15 3.60 16.20 -21.13
CA LEU A 15 4.52 16.89 -22.04
C LEU A 15 4.90 16.01 -23.23
N TRP A 16 5.30 14.75 -22.99
CA TRP A 16 5.57 13.79 -24.05
C TRP A 16 4.33 13.56 -24.92
N PHE A 17 3.14 13.56 -24.36
CA PHE A 17 1.90 13.41 -25.11
C PHE A 17 1.59 14.60 -26.03
N VAL A 18 1.87 15.83 -25.57
CA VAL A 18 1.66 17.06 -26.35
C VAL A 18 2.70 17.21 -27.47
N PHE A 19 3.98 16.98 -27.18
CA PHE A 19 5.05 17.16 -28.16
C PHE A 19 5.27 15.94 -29.07
N PHE A 20 5.09 14.74 -28.53
CA PHE A 20 5.42 13.47 -29.17
C PHE A 20 4.39 12.41 -28.80
N TRP A 21 3.18 12.58 -29.32
CA TRP A 21 2.05 11.73 -29.00
C TRP A 21 2.28 10.21 -29.03
N PRO A 22 3.10 9.55 -29.91
CA PRO A 22 3.22 8.10 -29.86
C PRO A 22 4.01 7.69 -28.62
N VAL A 23 5.01 8.50 -28.25
CA VAL A 23 5.83 8.35 -27.06
C VAL A 23 4.97 8.58 -25.82
N GLY A 24 4.10 9.59 -25.84
CA GLY A 24 3.12 9.84 -24.77
C GLY A 24 2.20 8.64 -24.54
N ILE A 25 1.60 8.09 -25.60
CA ILE A 25 0.73 6.90 -25.51
C ILE A 25 1.51 5.69 -25.00
N TYR A 26 2.72 5.47 -25.48
CA TYR A 26 3.59 4.39 -25.02
C TYR A 26 3.90 4.51 -23.52
N LYS A 27 4.32 5.69 -23.07
CA LYS A 27 4.63 5.97 -21.66
C LYS A 27 3.41 5.88 -20.75
N LEU A 28 2.25 6.29 -21.24
CA LEU A 28 0.98 6.15 -20.53
C LEU A 28 0.61 4.67 -20.32
N ASN A 29 0.73 3.86 -21.37
CA ASN A 29 0.53 2.40 -21.26
C ASN A 29 1.52 1.75 -20.28
N GLU A 30 2.79 2.16 -20.30
CA GLU A 30 3.81 1.68 -19.38
C GLU A 30 3.45 2.02 -17.92
N ARG A 31 3.01 3.26 -17.66
CA ARG A 31 2.63 3.69 -16.31
C ARG A 31 1.40 2.95 -15.78
N ILE A 32 0.40 2.71 -16.62
CA ILE A 32 -0.84 2.02 -16.20
C ILE A 32 -0.58 0.57 -15.80
N LYS A 33 0.35 -0.12 -16.48
CA LYS A 33 0.74 -1.49 -16.11
C LYS A 33 1.35 -1.58 -14.70
N ILE A 34 1.94 -0.49 -14.23
CA ILE A 34 2.71 -0.43 -12.99
C ILE A 34 1.81 0.04 -11.84
N ASP A 35 1.01 1.08 -12.09
CA ASP A 35 0.05 1.61 -11.12
C ASP A 35 -1.28 0.85 -11.15
N LYS A 36 -1.24 -0.41 -10.71
CA LYS A 36 -2.43 -1.28 -10.57
C LYS A 36 -3.52 -0.70 -9.65
N PRO A 37 -3.23 -0.11 -8.47
CA PRO A 37 -4.29 0.39 -7.60
C PRO A 37 -4.98 1.64 -8.17
N GLY A 38 -4.26 2.49 -8.91
CA GLY A 38 -4.81 3.66 -9.61
C GLY A 38 -5.42 3.35 -10.98
N ALA A 39 -5.26 2.13 -11.50
CA ALA A 39 -5.61 1.78 -12.88
C ALA A 39 -7.06 2.13 -13.25
N LYS A 40 -8.04 1.87 -12.38
CA LYS A 40 -9.46 2.16 -12.65
C LYS A 40 -9.74 3.65 -12.79
N HIS A 41 -9.14 4.48 -11.92
CA HIS A 41 -9.29 5.93 -11.99
C HIS A 41 -8.61 6.48 -13.26
N ASN A 42 -7.39 6.01 -13.54
CA ASN A 42 -6.63 6.40 -14.72
C ASN A 42 -7.34 5.99 -16.03
N CYS A 43 -7.94 4.81 -16.08
CA CYS A 43 -8.75 4.36 -17.24
C CYS A 43 -9.95 5.26 -17.48
N ARG A 44 -10.63 5.71 -16.42
CA ARG A 44 -11.77 6.63 -16.54
C ARG A 44 -11.33 7.98 -17.09
N ILE A 45 -10.21 8.52 -16.62
CA ILE A 45 -9.64 9.76 -17.14
C ILE A 45 -9.28 9.60 -18.63
N MET A 46 -8.59 8.52 -18.99
CA MET A 46 -8.26 8.25 -20.40
C MET A 46 -9.48 8.12 -21.29
N PHE A 47 -10.54 7.45 -20.81
CA PHE A 47 -11.78 7.32 -21.55
C PHE A 47 -12.43 8.68 -21.80
N ILE A 48 -12.57 9.49 -20.74
CA ILE A 48 -13.14 10.85 -20.84
C ILE A 48 -12.30 11.70 -21.81
N PHE A 49 -10.97 11.66 -21.67
CA PHE A 49 -10.06 12.40 -22.53
C PHE A 49 -10.15 11.98 -23.99
N GLY A 50 -10.22 10.66 -24.27
CA GLY A 50 -10.39 10.13 -25.62
C GLY A 50 -11.73 10.54 -26.26
N VAL A 51 -12.81 10.56 -25.48
CA VAL A 51 -14.13 11.04 -25.95
C VAL A 51 -14.09 12.53 -26.25
N ILE A 52 -13.49 13.35 -25.38
CA ILE A 52 -13.33 14.79 -25.61
C ILE A 52 -12.56 15.05 -26.90
N LEU A 53 -11.45 14.33 -27.12
CA LEU A 53 -10.67 14.45 -28.35
C LEU A 53 -11.47 14.01 -29.58
N MET A 54 -12.26 12.93 -29.51
CA MET A 54 -13.13 12.54 -30.62
C MET A 54 -14.16 13.62 -30.97
N VAL A 55 -14.85 14.18 -29.96
CA VAL A 55 -15.83 15.27 -30.16
C VAL A 55 -15.15 16.49 -30.78
N PHE A 56 -13.96 16.84 -30.30
CA PHE A 56 -13.18 17.95 -30.84
C PHE A 56 -12.81 17.72 -32.32
N ASN A 57 -12.42 16.51 -32.70
CA ASN A 57 -12.13 16.17 -34.10
C ASN A 57 -13.37 16.26 -35.00
N ILE A 58 -14.52 15.79 -34.52
CA ILE A 58 -15.80 15.88 -35.26
C ILE A 58 -16.19 17.35 -35.45
N TRP A 59 -16.05 18.16 -34.40
CA TRP A 59 -16.32 19.59 -34.47
C TRP A 59 -15.39 20.30 -35.47
N LEU A 60 -14.10 19.98 -35.44
CA LEU A 60 -13.09 20.53 -36.36
C LEU A 60 -13.35 20.12 -37.82
N LEU A 61 -13.87 18.90 -38.03
CA LEU A 61 -14.33 18.44 -39.34
C LEU A 61 -15.50 19.28 -39.86
N GLY A 62 -16.50 19.52 -39.00
CA GLY A 62 -17.68 20.31 -39.35
C GLY A 62 -17.30 21.76 -39.69
N SER A 63 -16.41 22.37 -38.91
CA SER A 63 -15.96 23.74 -39.16
C SER A 63 -15.09 23.85 -40.42
N ALA A 64 -14.22 22.87 -40.70
CA ALA A 64 -13.42 22.85 -41.92
C ALA A 64 -14.30 22.76 -43.18
N HIS A 65 -15.36 21.94 -43.13
CA HIS A 65 -16.29 21.78 -44.25
C HIS A 65 -17.02 23.09 -44.60
N ILE A 66 -17.46 23.84 -43.58
CA ILE A 66 -18.18 25.12 -43.78
C ILE A 66 -17.26 26.21 -44.34
N ASN A 67 -16.02 26.30 -43.84
CA ASN A 67 -15.13 27.43 -44.16
C ASN A 67 -14.36 27.27 -45.48
N PHE A 68 -14.00 26.04 -45.86
CA PHE A 68 -13.06 25.81 -46.97
C PHE A 68 -13.67 25.16 -48.20
N GLY A 69 -14.92 24.67 -48.13
CA GLY A 69 -15.70 24.16 -49.26
C GLY A 69 -15.21 22.85 -49.90
N ASP A 70 -13.90 22.60 -49.92
CA ASP A 70 -13.30 21.36 -50.43
C ASP A 70 -12.72 20.52 -49.29
N ILE A 71 -13.37 19.39 -49.02
CA ILE A 71 -13.00 18.46 -47.95
C ILE A 71 -11.77 17.61 -48.31
N LYS A 72 -11.38 17.57 -49.60
CA LYS A 72 -10.35 16.66 -50.09
C LYS A 72 -8.96 16.96 -49.55
N THR A 73 -8.65 18.23 -49.32
CA THR A 73 -7.40 18.69 -48.72
C THR A 73 -7.27 18.30 -47.24
N PHE A 74 -8.37 17.96 -46.56
CA PHE A 74 -8.39 17.65 -45.12
C PHE A 74 -8.35 16.16 -44.79
N TYR A 75 -8.62 15.26 -45.74
CA TYR A 75 -8.57 13.80 -45.51
C TYR A 75 -7.26 13.29 -44.87
N PRO A 76 -6.05 13.67 -45.34
CA PRO A 76 -4.82 13.15 -44.74
C PRO A 76 -4.65 13.62 -43.29
N VAL A 77 -5.02 14.88 -42.98
CA VAL A 77 -4.96 15.43 -41.62
C VAL A 77 -5.95 14.70 -40.71
N LEU A 78 -7.14 14.38 -41.22
CA LEU A 78 -8.15 13.61 -40.49
C LEU A 78 -7.71 12.19 -40.16
N ILE A 79 -7.12 11.48 -41.12
CA ILE A 79 -6.65 10.11 -40.88
C ILE A 79 -5.57 10.12 -39.81
N ILE A 80 -4.64 11.06 -39.90
CA ILE A 80 -3.59 11.24 -38.90
C ILE A 80 -4.21 11.54 -37.54
N MET A 81 -5.19 12.45 -37.43
CA MET A 81 -5.76 12.79 -36.13
C MET A 81 -6.74 11.75 -35.57
N LEU A 82 -7.50 11.03 -36.40
CA LEU A 82 -8.56 10.11 -35.95
C LEU A 82 -8.02 8.74 -35.51
N PHE A 83 -7.14 8.13 -36.30
CA PHE A 83 -6.57 6.80 -36.03
C PHE A 83 -6.00 6.60 -34.60
N PRO A 84 -5.23 7.54 -34.04
CA PRO A 84 -4.62 7.49 -32.71
C PRO A 84 -5.60 7.81 -31.60
N ASN A 85 -6.52 8.76 -31.82
CA ASN A 85 -7.61 9.02 -30.88
C ASN A 85 -8.52 7.79 -30.75
N PHE A 86 -8.79 7.14 -31.88
CA PHE A 86 -9.48 5.86 -31.92
C PHE A 86 -8.68 4.76 -31.22
N TYR A 87 -7.36 4.69 -31.44
CA TYR A 87 -6.49 3.74 -30.74
C TYR A 87 -6.53 3.93 -29.22
N ILE A 88 -6.42 5.17 -28.72
CA ILE A 88 -6.50 5.47 -27.28
C ILE A 88 -7.86 5.06 -26.71
N PHE A 89 -8.94 5.35 -27.44
CA PHE A 89 -10.29 4.95 -27.05
C PHE A 89 -10.42 3.43 -26.92
N LEU A 90 -9.98 2.68 -27.93
CA LEU A 90 -9.97 1.21 -27.90
C LEU A 90 -9.14 0.68 -26.72
N ARG A 91 -7.95 1.25 -26.49
CA ARG A 91 -7.09 0.87 -25.37
C ARG A 91 -7.73 1.17 -24.02
N ALA A 92 -8.42 2.30 -23.87
CA ALA A 92 -9.15 2.62 -22.64
C ALA A 92 -10.26 1.59 -22.34
N VAL A 93 -10.98 1.13 -23.37
CA VAL A 93 -12.00 0.07 -23.23
C VAL A 93 -11.37 -1.27 -22.84
N LEU A 94 -10.25 -1.65 -23.44
CA LEU A 94 -9.54 -2.89 -23.10
C LEU A 94 -9.00 -2.85 -21.66
N LEU A 95 -8.35 -1.76 -21.29
CA LEU A 95 -7.78 -1.56 -19.95
C LEU A 95 -8.85 -1.57 -18.86
N LYS A 96 -10.08 -1.11 -19.15
CA LYS A 96 -11.20 -1.20 -18.21
C LYS A 96 -11.49 -2.63 -17.80
N LYS A 97 -11.50 -3.58 -18.75
CA LYS A 97 -11.73 -5.02 -18.46
C LYS A 97 -10.64 -5.60 -17.56
N GLU A 98 -9.38 -5.24 -17.84
CA GLU A 98 -8.24 -5.66 -17.01
C GLU A 98 -8.32 -5.05 -15.61
N ALA A 99 -8.65 -3.76 -15.49
CA ALA A 99 -8.79 -3.08 -14.20
C ALA A 99 -9.90 -3.71 -13.33
N ASP A 100 -11.06 -4.02 -13.92
CA ASP A 100 -12.17 -4.68 -13.21
C ASP A 100 -11.76 -6.08 -12.72
N TYR A 101 -10.95 -6.81 -13.49
CA TYR A 101 -10.42 -8.11 -13.08
C TYR A 101 -9.46 -7.99 -11.88
N TYR A 102 -8.52 -7.04 -11.91
CA TYR A 102 -7.60 -6.79 -10.78
C TYR A 102 -8.33 -6.33 -9.52
N GLU A 103 -9.37 -5.49 -9.65
CA GLU A 103 -10.17 -5.05 -8.52
C GLU A 103 -10.88 -6.22 -7.83
N LYS A 104 -11.44 -7.15 -8.61
CA LYS A 104 -12.05 -8.38 -8.08
C LYS A 104 -11.04 -9.22 -7.31
N GLN A 105 -9.85 -9.42 -7.85
CA GLN A 105 -8.78 -10.15 -7.15
C GLN A 105 -8.37 -9.45 -5.84
N ARG A 106 -8.20 -8.12 -5.87
CA ARG A 106 -7.86 -7.34 -4.68
C ARG A 106 -8.92 -7.44 -3.59
N ILE A 107 -10.20 -7.36 -3.96
CA ILE A 107 -11.30 -7.49 -3.00
C ILE A 107 -11.35 -8.91 -2.43
N ALA A 108 -11.13 -9.93 -3.27
CA ALA A 108 -11.08 -11.32 -2.82
C ALA A 108 -9.96 -11.55 -1.78
N SER A 109 -8.74 -11.05 -2.03
CA SER A 109 -7.62 -11.20 -1.10
C SER A 109 -7.82 -10.42 0.22
N ILE A 110 -8.42 -9.22 0.15
CA ILE A 110 -8.80 -8.46 1.35
C ILE A 110 -9.86 -9.21 2.15
N ASN A 111 -10.86 -9.79 1.49
CA ASN A 111 -11.92 -10.54 2.17
C ASN A 111 -11.38 -11.82 2.81
N GLU A 112 -10.45 -12.51 2.15
CA GLU A 112 -9.74 -13.66 2.71
C GLU A 112 -8.93 -13.27 3.95
N SER A 113 -8.18 -12.17 3.87
CA SER A 113 -7.42 -11.64 5.01
C SER A 113 -8.34 -11.27 6.19
N LYS A 114 -9.50 -10.67 5.91
CA LYS A 114 -10.52 -10.37 6.94
C LYS A 114 -11.08 -11.63 7.58
N LYS A 115 -11.37 -12.68 6.80
CA LYS A 115 -11.82 -13.97 7.34
C LYS A 115 -10.76 -14.59 8.25
N PHE A 116 -9.49 -14.52 7.86
CA PHE A 116 -8.37 -15.01 8.68
C PHE A 116 -8.26 -14.23 9.99
N LEU A 117 -8.32 -12.89 9.95
CA LEU A 117 -8.28 -12.05 11.15
C LEU A 117 -9.47 -12.29 12.07
N ASN A 118 -10.67 -12.42 11.52
CA ASN A 118 -11.87 -12.72 12.31
C ASN A 118 -11.73 -14.08 13.01
N LYS A 119 -11.29 -15.12 12.29
CA LYS A 119 -11.05 -16.44 12.87
C LYS A 119 -10.00 -16.40 13.98
N MET A 120 -8.88 -15.70 13.76
CA MET A 120 -7.83 -15.54 14.78
C MET A 120 -8.35 -14.80 16.03
N THR A 121 -9.22 -13.81 15.83
CA THR A 121 -9.86 -13.07 16.93
C THR A 121 -10.83 -13.96 17.71
N ASP A 122 -11.62 -14.77 17.01
CA ASP A 122 -12.56 -15.71 17.63
C ASP A 122 -11.83 -16.80 18.42
N ASP A 123 -10.77 -17.37 17.86
CA ASP A 123 -9.92 -18.38 18.51
C ASP A 123 -9.24 -17.78 19.76
N PHE A 124 -8.66 -16.57 19.64
CA PHE A 124 -8.04 -15.87 20.78
C PHE A 124 -9.05 -15.55 21.89
N MET A 125 -10.26 -15.09 21.54
CA MET A 125 -11.32 -14.80 22.50
C MET A 125 -11.80 -16.06 23.23
N LYS A 126 -11.79 -17.20 22.54
CA LYS A 126 -12.11 -18.49 23.15
C LYS A 126 -11.04 -18.92 24.14
N ASP A 127 -9.77 -18.89 23.75
CA ASP A 127 -8.64 -19.24 24.62
C ASP A 127 -8.59 -18.35 25.86
N PHE A 128 -8.86 -17.05 25.70
CA PHE A 128 -8.91 -16.11 26.81
C PHE A 128 -10.04 -16.42 27.80
N LYS A 129 -11.22 -16.81 27.32
CA LYS A 129 -12.34 -17.24 28.17
C LYS A 129 -12.04 -18.54 28.92
N ASP A 130 -11.43 -19.51 28.24
CA ASP A 130 -11.05 -20.78 28.86
C ASP A 130 -10.01 -20.57 29.97
N PHE A 131 -9.04 -19.68 29.76
CA PHE A 131 -8.07 -19.26 30.77
C PHE A 131 -8.72 -18.57 31.98
N GLN A 132 -9.67 -17.65 31.77
CA GLN A 132 -10.42 -17.01 32.86
C GLN A 132 -11.25 -18.01 33.67
N ASN A 133 -11.87 -18.99 33.01
CA ASN A 133 -12.63 -20.04 33.69
C ASN A 133 -11.71 -20.94 34.53
N GLN A 134 -10.57 -21.37 33.99
CA GLN A 134 -9.60 -22.20 34.72
C GLN A 134 -9.01 -21.49 35.94
N THR A 135 -8.63 -20.23 35.80
CA THR A 135 -8.13 -19.43 36.93
C THR A 135 -9.19 -19.23 38.01
N THR A 136 -10.44 -18.98 37.64
CA THR A 136 -11.55 -18.84 38.60
C THR A 136 -11.76 -20.12 39.43
N ILE A 137 -11.66 -21.29 38.80
CA ILE A 137 -11.76 -22.61 39.49
C ILE A 137 -10.58 -22.81 40.46
N LEU A 138 -9.36 -22.47 40.04
CA LEU A 138 -8.16 -22.61 40.90
C LEU A 138 -8.21 -21.67 42.11
N PHE A 139 -8.70 -20.44 41.95
CA PHE A 139 -8.88 -19.52 43.09
C PHE A 139 -9.98 -19.98 44.05
N THR A 140 -11.07 -20.56 43.56
CA THR A 140 -12.14 -21.11 44.43
C THR A 140 -11.74 -22.42 45.12
N GLN A 141 -10.94 -23.29 44.48
CA GLN A 141 -10.38 -24.48 45.14
C GLN A 141 -9.28 -24.17 46.17
N ASN A 142 -8.42 -23.19 45.90
CA ASN A 142 -7.42 -22.77 46.88
C ASN A 142 -8.04 -22.02 48.07
N GLN A 143 -9.06 -21.17 47.86
CA GLN A 143 -9.74 -20.51 48.98
C GLN A 143 -10.45 -21.49 49.94
N THR A 144 -10.98 -22.62 49.45
CA THR A 144 -11.59 -23.63 50.33
C THR A 144 -10.56 -24.45 51.12
N THR A 145 -9.30 -24.50 50.68
CA THR A 145 -8.22 -25.21 51.40
C THR A 145 -7.46 -24.31 52.40
N TYR A 146 -7.31 -23.01 52.15
CA TYR A 146 -6.71 -22.07 53.13
C TYR A 146 -7.66 -21.60 54.23
N MET A 147 -8.98 -21.77 54.08
CA MET A 147 -9.95 -21.45 55.15
C MET A 147 -10.10 -22.58 56.19
N ASN A 148 -9.45 -23.73 56.00
CA ASN A 148 -9.53 -24.86 56.93
C ASN A 148 -8.23 -25.10 57.73
N LYS A 149 -7.26 -24.17 57.64
CA LYS A 149 -5.98 -24.31 58.33
C LYS A 149 -5.34 -22.97 58.65
N GLN A 150 -6.06 -22.10 59.37
CA GLN A 150 -5.44 -21.01 60.12
C GLN A 150 -5.14 -21.52 61.55
N GLU A 151 -4.05 -22.30 61.66
CA GLU A 151 -3.13 -22.09 62.77
C GLU A 151 -2.16 -20.99 62.31
N ASN A 152 -2.08 -19.95 63.12
CA ASN A 152 -1.25 -18.78 62.93
C ASN A 152 0.21 -19.18 62.68
N ASN A 153 0.71 -18.97 61.45
CA ASN A 153 2.09 -18.52 61.18
C ASN A 153 2.26 -18.29 59.66
N CYS A 154 2.18 -17.03 59.24
CA CYS A 154 2.65 -16.60 57.93
C CYS A 154 4.08 -16.10 58.06
N GLU A 155 5.06 -16.97 57.83
CA GLU A 155 6.43 -16.55 57.55
C GLU A 155 6.51 -16.10 56.08
N MET A 156 6.73 -14.80 55.87
CA MET A 156 7.02 -14.27 54.54
C MET A 156 8.49 -14.57 54.17
N PRO A 157 8.77 -15.08 52.96
CA PRO A 157 10.14 -15.20 52.48
C PRO A 157 10.73 -13.81 52.24
N ASN A 158 11.79 -13.51 52.98
CA ASN A 158 12.56 -12.28 52.92
C ASN A 158 13.29 -12.18 51.56
N ARG A 159 12.63 -11.56 50.57
CA ARG A 159 13.30 -11.18 49.31
C ARG A 159 14.04 -9.86 49.55
N SER A 160 15.36 -9.96 49.71
CA SER A 160 16.26 -8.82 49.58
C SER A 160 16.13 -8.25 48.18
N TYR A 161 15.48 -7.09 48.06
CA TYR A 161 15.54 -6.27 46.87
C TYR A 161 16.95 -5.71 46.74
N GLU A 162 17.74 -6.30 45.85
CA GLU A 162 18.98 -5.73 45.39
C GLU A 162 18.66 -4.45 44.60
N LYS A 163 19.33 -3.36 45.00
CA LYS A 163 19.04 -2.00 44.56
C LYS A 163 19.55 -1.84 43.12
N ASP A 164 18.68 -2.12 42.15
CA ASP A 164 18.99 -2.00 40.74
C ASP A 164 19.28 -0.53 40.39
N THR A 165 20.52 -0.27 39.98
CA THR A 165 21.01 1.07 39.69
C THR A 165 20.39 1.49 38.36
N GLN A 166 19.49 2.47 38.37
CA GLN A 166 18.82 3.00 37.18
C GLN A 166 19.83 3.31 36.05
N ARG A 167 19.93 2.43 35.06
CA ARG A 167 20.66 2.69 33.82
C ARG A 167 19.69 3.26 32.81
N ASN A 168 19.83 4.54 32.48
CA ASN A 168 18.91 5.20 31.56
C ASN A 168 19.21 4.78 30.11
N PRO A 169 18.21 4.29 29.35
CA PRO A 169 18.37 3.97 27.93
C PRO A 169 18.56 5.25 27.12
N LYS A 170 19.56 5.26 26.23
CA LYS A 170 19.84 6.37 25.29
C LYS A 170 19.75 5.88 23.86
N VAL A 171 19.12 6.67 22.99
CA VAL A 171 19.05 6.37 21.56
C VAL A 171 20.32 6.89 20.88
N VAL A 172 21.04 6.02 20.18
CA VAL A 172 22.26 6.33 19.44
C VAL A 172 22.06 5.97 17.96
N ILE A 173 22.59 6.80 17.07
CA ILE A 173 22.54 6.57 15.63
C ILE A 173 23.84 5.86 15.21
N CYS A 174 23.71 4.73 14.52
CA CYS A 174 24.84 4.00 13.98
C CYS A 174 25.57 4.84 12.92
N GLN A 175 26.89 5.01 13.08
CA GLN A 175 27.70 5.77 12.11
C GLN A 175 27.86 5.04 10.77
N SER A 176 27.74 3.71 10.74
CA SER A 176 27.93 2.91 9.51
C SER A 176 26.68 2.83 8.64
N CYS A 177 25.49 2.63 9.22
CA CYS A 177 24.25 2.41 8.47
C CYS A 177 23.16 3.46 8.72
N GLY A 178 23.33 4.37 9.69
CA GLY A 178 22.33 5.38 10.06
C GLY A 178 21.14 4.85 10.86
N GLY A 179 21.14 3.56 11.25
CA GLY A 179 20.08 2.95 12.06
C GLY A 179 20.01 3.53 13.47
N LYS A 180 18.79 3.73 14.00
CA LYS A 180 18.57 4.18 15.39
C LYS A 180 18.49 2.97 16.31
N ASN A 181 19.38 2.90 17.30
CA ASN A 181 19.44 1.79 18.26
C ASN A 181 19.27 2.35 19.68
N THR A 182 18.64 1.57 20.57
CA THR A 182 18.46 1.94 21.97
C THR A 182 19.48 1.19 22.82
N VAL A 183 20.43 1.90 23.40
CA VAL A 183 21.56 1.30 24.13
C VAL A 183 21.53 1.72 25.60
N ILE A 184 21.92 0.81 26.48
CA ILE A 184 22.02 1.08 27.92
C ILE A 184 23.38 1.73 28.19
N THR A 185 23.39 2.85 28.93
CA THR A 185 24.63 3.56 29.25
C THR A 185 25.59 2.66 30.04
N GLY A 186 26.81 2.47 29.52
CA GLY A 186 27.85 1.64 30.14
C GLY A 186 27.98 0.20 29.61
N THR A 187 27.20 -0.20 28.60
CA THR A 187 27.34 -1.51 27.94
C THR A 187 27.80 -1.35 26.49
N VAL A 188 28.75 -2.18 26.06
CA VAL A 188 29.10 -2.31 24.63
C VAL A 188 27.94 -3.03 23.94
N SER A 189 27.39 -2.42 22.88
CA SER A 189 26.27 -2.97 22.11
C SER A 189 26.55 -2.88 20.62
N GLU A 190 25.96 -3.77 19.84
CA GLU A 190 26.11 -3.82 18.38
C GLU A 190 24.86 -3.28 17.70
N CYS A 191 25.03 -2.76 16.49
CA CYS A 191 23.90 -2.27 15.71
C CYS A 191 23.00 -3.42 15.23
N GLU A 192 21.70 -3.36 15.52
CA GLU A 192 20.71 -4.37 15.12
C GLU A 192 20.61 -4.56 13.60
N TYR A 193 21.03 -3.56 12.82
CA TYR A 193 20.90 -3.55 11.36
C TYR A 193 22.14 -4.04 10.62
N CYS A 194 23.35 -3.86 11.19
CA CYS A 194 24.60 -4.13 10.47
C CYS A 194 25.71 -4.79 11.31
N GLY A 195 25.50 -5.01 12.61
CA GLY A 195 26.47 -5.65 13.49
C GLY A 195 27.70 -4.79 13.81
N SER A 196 27.75 -3.52 13.38
CA SER A 196 28.84 -2.62 13.74
C SER A 196 28.80 -2.29 15.24
N PRO A 197 29.94 -2.21 15.95
CA PRO A 197 29.97 -1.79 17.34
C PRO A 197 29.45 -0.35 17.48
N LEU A 198 28.58 -0.13 18.45
CA LEU A 198 28.07 1.19 18.82
C LEU A 198 28.89 1.72 20.00
N SER A 199 29.56 2.86 19.77
CA SER A 199 30.30 3.63 20.78
C SER A 199 29.49 4.82 21.29
#